data_AF-A0A120GBA9-F1
#
_entry.id   AF-A0A120GBA9-F1
#
_cell.length_a   1.000
_cell.length_b   1.000
_cell.length_c   1.000
_cell.angle_alpha   90.00
_cell.angle_beta   90.00
_cell.angle_gamma   90.00
#
_symmetry.space_group_name_H-M   'P 1'
#
loop_
_entity.id
_entity.type
_entity.pdbx_description
1 polymer ?
#
loop_
_entity_poly.entity_id
_entity_poly.type
_entity_poly.pdbx_seq_one_letter_code
_entity_poly.pdbx_strand_id
1 'polypeptide(L)'
;MTIHFAPAKSNRRGTFCPKVERMLSRVSLGTAANDNGRTRLRQGAFVPPSQDILEAALRHFAEYGLGAARAARMRAKQAFFEGDRAAYDWWIGITQTLDRRLADQTLHHQAEPGIAANSDAEICVLAPEKAR
;
A
#
# COMPACT_ATOMS: atom_id res chain seq x y z
N MET A 1 -9.51 27.81 -17.58
CA MET A 1 -8.89 26.48 -17.76
C MET A 1 -9.92 25.42 -17.43
N THR A 2 -10.25 24.53 -18.37
CA THR A 2 -11.16 23.40 -18.15
C THR A 2 -10.34 22.13 -17.95
N ILE A 3 -10.53 21.48 -16.80
CA ILE A 3 -9.92 20.17 -16.50
C ILE A 3 -10.89 19.10 -16.99
N HIS A 4 -10.43 18.26 -17.92
CA HIS A 4 -11.18 17.11 -18.42
C HIS A 4 -10.75 15.86 -17.67
N PHE A 5 -11.68 15.21 -16.97
CA PHE A 5 -11.43 13.92 -16.33
C PHE A 5 -11.65 12.77 -17.33
N ALA A 6 -10.76 11.77 -17.30
CA ALA A 6 -10.92 10.58 -18.11
C ALA A 6 -12.08 9.71 -17.60
N PRO A 7 -12.95 9.19 -18.47
CA PRO A 7 -14.06 8.33 -18.07
C PRO A 7 -13.56 6.98 -17.55
N ALA A 8 -14.31 6.40 -16.60
CA ALA A 8 -14.00 5.07 -16.07
C ALA A 8 -14.14 4.00 -17.15
N LYS A 9 -13.06 3.21 -17.37
CA LYS A 9 -13.06 2.10 -18.33
C LYS A 9 -13.78 0.90 -17.70
N SER A 10 -14.82 0.39 -18.36
CA SER A 10 -15.38 -0.92 -18.00
C SER A 10 -14.46 -2.02 -18.55
N ASN A 11 -14.07 -2.98 -17.71
CA ASN A 11 -13.20 -4.08 -18.13
C ASN A 11 -13.99 -5.26 -18.74
N ARG A 12 -15.18 -5.00 -19.29
CA ARG A 12 -15.99 -6.02 -19.97
C ARG A 12 -15.48 -6.17 -21.39
N ARG A 13 -14.82 -7.28 -21.68
CA ARG A 13 -14.63 -7.76 -23.05
C ARG A 13 -15.91 -8.49 -23.45
N GLY A 14 -16.81 -7.78 -24.12
CA GLY A 14 -18.08 -8.35 -24.58
C GLY A 14 -17.89 -9.27 -25.79
N THR A 15 -18.54 -10.43 -25.77
CA THR A 15 -18.70 -11.35 -26.91
C THR A 15 -19.76 -10.86 -27.93
N PHE A 16 -20.46 -9.78 -27.63
CA PHE A 16 -21.61 -9.27 -28.39
C PHE A 16 -21.36 -7.87 -28.96
N CYS A 17 -22.19 -7.45 -29.91
CA CYS A 17 -22.11 -6.13 -30.55
C CYS A 17 -22.37 -5.01 -29.52
N PRO A 18 -21.71 -3.84 -29.64
CA PRO A 18 -21.72 -2.78 -28.62
C PRO A 18 -23.11 -2.18 -28.31
N LYS A 19 -24.07 -2.24 -29.25
CA LYS A 19 -25.47 -1.83 -29.01
C LYS A 19 -26.21 -2.77 -28.05
N VAL A 20 -26.03 -4.07 -28.23
CA VAL A 20 -26.69 -5.12 -27.43
C VAL A 20 -26.06 -5.18 -26.03
N GLU A 21 -24.74 -5.00 -25.94
CA GLU A 21 -24.04 -4.94 -24.67
C GLU A 21 -24.48 -3.72 -23.82
N ARG A 22 -24.73 -2.56 -24.43
CA ARG A 22 -25.25 -1.36 -23.73
C ARG A 22 -26.67 -1.55 -23.16
N MET A 23 -27.49 -2.35 -23.81
CA MET A 23 -28.86 -2.68 -23.34
C MET A 23 -28.85 -3.72 -22.22
N LEU A 24 -27.97 -4.73 -22.31
CA LEU A 24 -27.91 -5.83 -21.34
C LEU A 24 -27.00 -5.52 -20.13
N SER A 25 -26.09 -4.55 -20.27
CA SER A 25 -25.30 -4.08 -19.14
C SER A 25 -26.18 -3.21 -18.24
N ARG A 26 -26.72 -3.82 -17.18
CA ARG A 26 -26.76 -3.10 -15.90
C ARG A 26 -25.32 -2.68 -15.62
N VAL A 27 -25.05 -1.41 -15.92
CA VAL A 27 -23.69 -0.90 -16.06
C VAL A 27 -23.02 -1.02 -14.70
N SER A 28 -22.18 -2.05 -14.52
CA SER A 28 -21.17 -2.00 -13.49
C SER A 28 -20.12 -1.01 -14.00
N LEU A 29 -20.42 0.29 -13.84
CA LEU A 29 -19.46 1.35 -14.12
C LEU A 29 -18.19 0.99 -13.36
N GLY A 30 -17.06 0.98 -14.06
CA GLY A 30 -15.77 0.95 -13.39
C GLY A 30 -15.74 2.09 -12.37
N THR A 31 -15.12 1.85 -11.23
CA THR A 31 -14.90 2.91 -10.24
C THR A 31 -14.04 4.00 -10.88
N ALA A 32 -14.38 5.28 -10.68
CA ALA A 32 -13.53 6.36 -11.18
C ALA A 32 -12.12 6.23 -10.56
N ALA A 33 -11.07 6.58 -11.31
CA ALA A 33 -9.70 6.38 -10.82
C ALA A 33 -9.38 7.18 -9.54
N ASN A 34 -10.15 8.23 -9.24
CA ASN A 34 -10.09 9.02 -8.01
C ASN A 34 -11.02 8.51 -6.89
N ASP A 35 -11.94 7.58 -7.17
CA ASP A 35 -12.82 6.97 -6.18
C ASP A 35 -12.05 5.89 -5.41
N ASN A 36 -11.08 6.32 -4.61
CA ASN A 36 -10.27 5.39 -3.84
C ASN A 36 -11.13 4.56 -2.86
N GLY A 37 -12.32 5.02 -2.46
CA GLY A 37 -13.18 4.32 -1.49
C GLY A 37 -14.00 3.15 -2.04
N ARG A 38 -14.41 3.17 -3.32
CA ARG A 38 -15.43 2.24 -3.83
C ARG A 38 -14.89 0.90 -4.32
N THR A 39 -13.68 0.85 -4.88
CA THR A 39 -13.01 -0.43 -5.20
C THR A 39 -12.58 -1.16 -3.92
N ARG A 40 -12.27 -0.41 -2.86
CA ARG A 40 -11.78 -0.92 -1.59
C ARG A 40 -12.81 -1.68 -0.73
N LEU A 41 -14.12 -1.46 -0.92
CA LEU A 41 -15.14 -2.24 -0.19
C LEU A 41 -15.43 -3.61 -0.84
N ARG A 42 -15.01 -3.83 -2.09
CA ARG A 42 -15.36 -5.01 -2.88
C ARG A 42 -14.34 -6.16 -2.79
N GLN A 43 -13.16 -5.92 -2.20
CA GLN A 43 -12.05 -6.89 -2.12
C GLN A 43 -11.50 -7.08 -0.68
N GLY A 44 -12.26 -6.71 0.35
CA GLY A 44 -11.81 -6.70 1.74
C GLY A 44 -11.79 -5.28 2.28
N ALA A 45 -12.56 -5.03 3.33
CA ALA A 45 -12.83 -3.70 3.85
C ALA A 45 -11.52 -2.93 4.11
N PHE A 46 -11.35 -1.80 3.42
CA PHE A 46 -10.35 -0.82 3.81
C PHE A 46 -10.75 -0.25 5.17
N VAL A 47 -10.06 -0.70 6.20
CA VAL A 47 -10.06 -0.04 7.50
C VAL A 47 -9.16 1.19 7.34
N PRO A 48 -9.70 2.41 7.47
CA PRO A 48 -8.85 3.60 7.48
C PRO A 48 -7.81 3.44 8.61
N PRO A 49 -6.55 3.87 8.39
CA PRO A 49 -5.55 3.81 9.43
C PRO A 49 -6.05 4.58 10.65
N SER A 50 -5.68 4.12 11.85
CA SER A 50 -5.93 4.91 13.05
C SER A 50 -5.27 6.27 12.90
N GLN A 51 -5.85 7.29 13.54
CA GLN A 51 -5.34 8.65 13.46
C GLN A 51 -3.86 8.73 13.86
N ASP A 52 -3.44 7.94 14.84
CA ASP A 52 -2.06 7.87 15.32
C ASP A 52 -1.10 7.32 14.24
N ILE A 53 -1.51 6.28 13.51
CA ILE A 53 -0.72 5.70 12.41
C ILE A 53 -0.61 6.71 11.26
N LEU A 54 -1.71 7.42 10.96
CA LEU A 54 -1.70 8.45 9.92
C LEU A 54 -0.77 9.60 10.28
N GLU A 55 -0.83 10.10 11.51
CA GLU A 55 0.04 11.18 11.99
C GLU A 55 1.52 10.75 11.98
N ALA A 56 1.81 9.54 12.47
CA ALA A 56 3.15 8.98 12.44
C ALA A 56 3.67 8.81 11.01
N ALA A 57 2.83 8.33 10.08
CA ALA A 57 3.18 8.19 8.67
C ALA A 57 3.49 9.54 8.01
N LEU A 58 2.70 10.58 8.30
CA LEU A 58 2.94 11.93 7.79
C LEU A 58 4.22 12.55 8.35
N ARG A 59 4.49 12.36 9.65
CA ARG A 59 5.77 12.78 10.26
C ARG A 59 6.95 12.06 9.61
N HIS A 60 6.83 10.76 9.41
CA HIS A 60 7.87 9.96 8.78
C HIS A 60 8.09 10.37 7.32
N PHE A 61 7.02 10.73 6.61
CA PHE A 61 7.12 11.30 5.26
C PHE A 61 7.79 12.68 5.26
N ALA A 62 7.50 13.53 6.24
CA ALA A 62 8.15 14.84 6.35
C ALA A 62 9.66 14.72 6.59
N GLU A 63 10.10 13.68 7.29
CA GLU A 63 11.52 13.44 7.58
C GLU A 63 12.29 12.79 6.40
N TYR A 64 11.71 11.76 5.77
CA TYR A 64 12.40 10.94 4.76
C TYR A 64 11.93 11.15 3.32
N GLY A 65 10.88 11.95 3.11
CA GLY A 65 10.27 12.21 1.81
C GLY A 65 9.81 10.94 1.10
N LEU A 66 10.09 10.83 -0.20
CA LEU A 66 9.73 9.66 -1.02
C LEU A 66 10.38 8.35 -0.54
N GLY A 67 11.43 8.42 0.28
CA GLY A 67 12.07 7.26 0.88
C GLY A 67 11.35 6.68 2.11
N ALA A 68 10.37 7.40 2.67
CA ALA A 68 9.74 7.06 3.95
C ALA A 68 9.12 5.65 3.99
N ALA A 69 8.46 5.22 2.91
CA ALA A 69 7.86 3.87 2.87
C ALA A 69 8.92 2.76 2.93
N ARG A 70 10.09 2.98 2.31
CA ARG A 70 11.21 2.01 2.36
C ARG A 70 11.85 2.01 3.74
N ALA A 71 12.04 3.17 4.35
CA ALA A 71 12.57 3.29 5.71
C ALA A 71 11.66 2.59 6.74
N ALA A 72 10.34 2.81 6.66
CA ALA A 72 9.36 2.12 7.50
C ALA A 72 9.40 0.60 7.29
N ARG A 73 9.50 0.12 6.04
CA ARG A 73 9.66 -1.31 5.75
C ARG A 73 10.91 -1.90 6.38
N MET A 74 12.04 -1.19 6.38
CA MET A 74 13.27 -1.67 7.04
C MET A 74 13.08 -1.80 8.54
N ARG A 75 12.43 -0.83 9.19
CA ARG A 75 12.09 -0.92 10.62
C ARG A 75 11.12 -2.07 10.92
N ALA A 76 10.16 -2.33 10.03
CA ALA A 76 9.31 -3.51 10.14
C ALA A 76 10.14 -4.81 10.05
N LYS A 77 11.02 -4.94 9.06
CA LYS A 77 11.92 -6.11 8.96
C LYS A 77 12.76 -6.28 10.22
N GLN A 78 13.31 -5.21 10.76
CA GLN A 78 14.10 -5.26 11.99
C GLN A 78 13.27 -5.75 13.19
N ALA A 79 12.10 -5.16 13.42
CA ALA A 79 11.18 -5.59 14.49
C ALA A 79 10.77 -7.06 14.33
N PHE A 80 10.61 -7.53 13.09
CA PHE A 80 10.35 -8.94 12.80
C PHE A 80 11.52 -9.84 13.24
N PHE A 81 12.76 -9.47 12.92
CA PHE A 81 13.95 -10.22 13.34
C PHE A 81 14.14 -10.20 14.86
N GLU A 82 13.75 -9.11 15.52
CA GLU A 82 13.78 -8.96 16.99
C GLU A 82 12.62 -9.71 17.68
N GLY A 83 11.63 -10.20 16.92
CA GLY A 83 10.45 -10.89 17.45
C GLY A 83 9.42 -9.95 18.07
N ASP A 84 9.58 -8.63 17.95
CA ASP A 84 8.62 -7.64 18.43
C ASP A 84 7.46 -7.49 17.45
N ARG A 85 6.39 -8.23 17.74
CA ARG A 85 5.17 -8.24 16.93
C ARG A 85 4.43 -6.90 16.96
N ALA A 86 4.47 -6.17 18.07
CA ALA A 86 3.77 -4.89 18.21
C ALA A 86 4.46 -3.81 17.39
N ALA A 87 5.79 -3.73 17.47
CA ALA A 87 6.57 -2.83 16.64
C ALA A 87 6.46 -3.21 15.16
N TYR A 88 6.45 -4.50 14.83
CA TYR A 88 6.23 -4.98 13.46
C TYR A 88 4.90 -4.49 12.89
N ASP A 89 3.79 -4.75 13.60
CA ASP A 89 2.45 -4.37 13.15
C ASP A 89 2.32 -2.84 13.00
N TRP A 90 2.95 -2.08 13.90
CA TRP A 90 3.03 -0.62 13.82
C TRP A 90 3.75 -0.14 12.54
N TRP A 91 4.95 -0.65 12.26
CA TRP A 91 5.72 -0.23 11.10
C TRP A 91 5.10 -0.72 9.77
N ILE A 92 4.43 -1.87 9.77
CA ILE A 92 3.63 -2.32 8.62
C ILE A 92 2.43 -1.40 8.40
N GLY A 93 1.73 -0.96 9.46
CA GLY A 93 0.63 0.00 9.35
C GLY A 93 1.06 1.33 8.74
N ILE A 94 2.21 1.86 9.16
CA ILE A 94 2.83 3.06 8.55
C ILE A 94 3.17 2.79 7.08
N THR A 95 3.80 1.66 6.77
CA THR A 95 4.16 1.28 5.39
C THR A 95 2.92 1.15 4.50
N GLN A 96 1.83 0.55 4.99
CA GLN A 96 0.56 0.43 4.25
C GLN A 96 -0.08 1.79 3.96
N THR A 97 0.02 2.73 4.90
CA THR A 97 -0.50 4.09 4.76
C THR A 97 0.24 4.89 3.69
N LEU A 98 1.56 4.67 3.56
CA LEU A 98 2.40 5.35 2.57
C LEU A 98 2.46 4.62 1.22
N ASP A 99 2.66 3.30 1.22
CA ASP A 99 2.75 2.43 0.04
C ASP A 99 2.22 1.02 0.35
N ARG A 100 0.95 0.79 0.03
CA ARG A 100 0.30 -0.51 0.21
C ARG A 100 0.98 -1.63 -0.57
N ARG A 101 1.46 -1.38 -1.78
CA ARG A 101 2.08 -2.43 -2.61
C ARG A 101 3.37 -2.92 -1.97
N LEU A 102 4.15 -2.01 -1.41
CA LEU A 102 5.37 -2.33 -0.69
C LEU A 102 5.10 -3.11 0.61
N ALA A 103 4.02 -2.77 1.31
CA ALA A 103 3.57 -3.53 2.47
C ALA A 103 3.12 -4.95 2.09
N ASP A 104 2.31 -5.09 1.03
CA ASP A 104 1.83 -6.39 0.54
C ASP A 104 3.01 -7.29 0.14
N GLN A 105 4.05 -6.75 -0.50
CA GLN A 105 5.27 -7.50 -0.80
C GLN A 105 5.96 -8.00 0.47
N THR A 106 6.00 -7.17 1.51
CA THR A 106 6.62 -7.54 2.79
C THR A 106 5.84 -8.66 3.46
N LEU A 107 4.50 -8.58 3.47
CA LEU A 107 3.63 -9.62 4.00
C LEU A 107 3.74 -10.94 3.21
N HIS A 108 3.85 -10.89 1.88
CA HIS A 108 4.08 -12.10 1.07
C HIS A 108 5.45 -12.73 1.34
N HIS A 109 6.52 -11.93 1.50
CA HIS A 109 7.84 -12.45 1.86
C HIS A 109 7.88 -13.11 3.25
N GLN A 110 6.96 -12.77 4.14
CA GLN A 110 6.85 -13.41 5.46
C GLN A 110 6.26 -14.83 5.38
N ALA A 111 5.52 -15.15 4.31
CA ALA A 111 4.92 -16.46 4.08
C ALA A 111 5.91 -17.50 3.51
N GLU A 112 7.06 -17.06 2.99
CA GLU A 112 8.10 -17.91 2.38
C GLU A 112 9.40 -17.81 3.21
N PRO A 113 9.53 -18.57 4.33
CA PRO A 113 10.62 -18.39 5.30
C PRO A 113 11.98 -18.97 4.85
N GLY A 114 12.14 -19.39 3.58
CA GLY A 114 13.21 -20.33 3.20
C GLY A 114 14.51 -19.78 2.61
N ILE A 115 14.57 -18.58 1.99
CA ILE A 115 15.69 -18.30 1.04
C ILE A 115 16.37 -16.91 1.19
N ALA A 116 15.80 -15.92 1.87
CA ALA A 116 16.26 -14.53 1.74
C ALA A 116 17.23 -14.01 2.85
N ALA A 117 18.01 -14.87 3.49
CA ALA A 117 18.90 -14.46 4.59
C ALA A 117 20.21 -13.76 4.15
N ASN A 118 20.58 -13.77 2.86
CA ASN A 118 21.97 -13.48 2.46
C ASN A 118 22.23 -12.31 1.49
N SER A 119 21.27 -11.45 1.13
CA SER A 119 21.55 -10.33 0.20
C SER A 119 21.18 -8.92 0.67
N ASP A 120 20.51 -8.75 1.81
CA ASP A 120 20.05 -7.43 2.28
C ASP A 120 20.80 -6.93 3.55
N ALA A 121 21.75 -7.71 4.08
CA ALA A 121 22.47 -7.37 5.32
C ALA A 121 23.49 -6.21 5.16
N GLU A 122 23.74 -5.73 3.94
CA GLU A 122 24.75 -4.69 3.68
C GLU A 122 24.22 -3.25 3.84
N ILE A 123 22.95 -3.05 4.23
CA ILE A 123 22.38 -1.71 4.49
C ILE A 123 21.82 -1.61 5.92
N CYS A 124 22.37 -2.37 6.87
CA CYS A 124 22.09 -2.19 8.30
C CYS A 124 23.07 -1.26 9.02
N VAL A 125 24.04 -0.66 8.31
CA VAL A 125 24.97 0.30 8.90
C VAL A 125 24.67 1.69 8.34
N LEU A 126 23.68 2.38 8.91
CA LEU A 126 23.59 3.84 8.95
C LEU A 126 22.41 4.25 9.87
N ALA A 127 22.53 3.91 11.15
CA ALA A 127 22.11 4.84 12.18
C ALA A 127 23.31 5.76 12.46
N PRO A 128 23.10 7.08 12.47
CA PRO A 128 23.57 7.82 13.62
C PRO A 128 22.43 8.63 14.23
N GLU A 129 22.15 8.33 15.49
CA GLU A 129 22.27 9.29 16.57
C GLU A 129 21.89 10.76 16.24
N LYS A 130 20.66 11.15 16.61
CA LYS A 130 20.36 12.49 17.12
C LYS A 130 19.44 12.31 18.33
N ALA A 131 20.01 12.25 19.53
CA ALA A 131 20.32 13.39 20.38
C ALA A 131 19.05 14.09 20.89
N ARG A 132 18.68 13.68 22.11
CA ARG A 132 18.23 14.48 23.26
C ARG A 132 17.32 15.69 23.03
#